data_AF-A0A931EKB6-F1
#
_entry.id   AF-A0A931EKB6-F1
#
_cell.length_a   1.000
_cell.length_b   1.000
_cell.length_c   1.000
_cell.angle_alpha   90.00
_cell.angle_beta   90.00
_cell.angle_gamma   90.00
#
_symmetry.space_group_name_H-M   'P 1'
#
loop_
_entity.id
_entity.type
_entity.pdbx_description
1 polymer ?
#
loop_
_entity_poly.entity_id
_entity_poly.type
_entity_poly.pdbx_seq_one_letter_code
_entity_poly.pdbx_strand_id
1 'polypeptide(L)'
;MAKVQIYGADWCPLTLGFRKYFGVNQIPFELLDVEKDPQAEEADKAMNSGKLKFPMVVVGQVEGYWKPGDNAAVLKNPRLAELEAALGRYGFKKG
;
A
#
# COMPACT_ATOMS: atom_id res chain seq x y z
N MET A 1 -13.71 -1.55 7.40
CA MET A 1 -13.26 -0.15 7.22
C MET A 1 -12.21 -0.13 6.12
N ALA A 2 -12.08 0.96 5.36
CA ALA A 2 -10.99 1.07 4.40
C ALA A 2 -9.63 1.18 5.12
N LYS A 3 -8.57 0.67 4.50
CA LYS A 3 -7.18 0.71 4.98
C LYS A 3 -6.26 1.27 3.90
N VAL A 4 -5.10 1.77 4.35
CA VAL A 4 -3.93 2.04 3.50
C VAL A 4 -2.84 1.06 3.91
N GLN A 5 -2.33 0.29 2.98
CA GLN A 5 -1.23 -0.66 3.20
C GLN A 5 -0.09 -0.35 2.25
N ILE A 6 1.14 -0.41 2.76
CA ILE A 6 2.37 -0.33 1.98
C ILE A 6 3.03 -1.70 2.03
N TYR A 7 3.11 -2.38 0.90
CA TYR A 7 3.91 -3.59 0.75
C TYR A 7 5.29 -3.18 0.26
N GLY A 8 6.30 -3.32 1.12
CA GLY A 8 7.68 -3.02 0.76
C GLY A 8 8.63 -3.06 1.93
N ALA A 9 9.94 -2.95 1.67
CA ALA A 9 10.95 -3.05 2.71
C ALA A 9 11.17 -1.74 3.48
N ASP A 10 11.49 -1.83 4.77
CA ASP A 10 11.67 -0.67 5.66
C ASP A 10 12.88 0.22 5.31
N TRP A 11 13.90 -0.34 4.67
CA TRP A 11 15.10 0.35 4.21
C TRP A 11 14.93 1.02 2.83
N CYS A 12 13.89 0.65 2.07
CA CYS A 12 13.70 1.13 0.70
C CYS A 12 13.34 2.63 0.68
N PRO A 13 14.10 3.48 -0.04
CA PRO A 13 13.86 4.92 -0.07
C PRO A 13 12.45 5.30 -0.56
N LEU A 14 11.89 4.54 -1.51
CA LEU A 14 10.54 4.77 -2.03
C LEU A 14 9.48 4.42 -0.97
N THR A 15 9.64 3.30 -0.26
CA THR A 15 8.77 2.92 0.87
C THR A 15 8.82 4.00 1.97
N LEU A 16 10.01 4.47 2.32
CA LEU A 16 10.19 5.56 3.28
C LEU A 16 9.50 6.85 2.84
N GLY A 17 9.52 7.15 1.55
CA GLY A 17 8.78 8.27 0.96
C GLY A 17 7.27 8.19 1.23
N PHE A 18 6.66 7.03 1.00
CA PHE A 18 5.24 6.80 1.29
C PHE A 18 4.94 6.86 2.80
N ARG A 19 5.76 6.21 3.64
CA ARG A 19 5.62 6.28 5.11
C ARG A 19 5.64 7.73 5.61
N LYS A 20 6.58 8.54 5.11
CA LYS A 20 6.67 9.96 5.43
C LYS A 20 5.44 10.72 4.96
N TYR A 21 5.00 10.49 3.72
CA TYR A 21 3.80 11.14 3.17
C TYR A 21 2.57 10.87 4.04
N PHE A 22 2.26 9.62 4.36
CA PHE A 22 1.10 9.29 5.17
C PHE A 22 1.24 9.82 6.60
N GLY A 23 2.42 9.74 7.20
CA GLY A 23 2.69 10.29 8.53
C GLY A 23 2.48 11.80 8.61
N VAL A 24 3.03 12.56 7.66
CA VAL A 24 2.86 14.04 7.61
C VAL A 24 1.41 14.44 7.41
N ASN A 25 0.65 13.68 6.61
CA ASN A 25 -0.75 13.98 6.33
C ASN A 25 -1.73 13.33 7.33
N GLN A 26 -1.23 12.73 8.41
CA GLN A 26 -2.01 12.05 9.44
C GLN A 26 -2.95 10.96 8.89
N ILE A 27 -2.54 10.29 7.80
CA ILE A 27 -3.29 9.19 7.19
C ILE A 27 -2.84 7.89 7.87
N PRO A 28 -3.72 7.15 8.57
CA PRO A 28 -3.36 5.86 9.15
C PRO A 28 -2.97 4.87 8.04
N PHE A 29 -1.85 4.18 8.23
CA PHE A 29 -1.38 3.17 7.28
C PHE A 29 -0.71 2.00 8.01
N GLU A 30 -0.60 0.88 7.31
CA GLU A 30 0.12 -0.31 7.74
C GLU A 30 1.33 -0.53 6.81
N LEU A 31 2.51 -0.78 7.39
CA LEU A 31 3.68 -1.21 6.64
C LEU A 31 3.78 -2.73 6.72
N LEU A 32 3.74 -3.39 5.58
CA LEU A 32 3.85 -4.83 5.43
C LEU A 32 5.19 -5.13 4.77
N ASP A 33 6.17 -5.53 5.58
CA ASP A 33 7.55 -5.74 5.13
C ASP A 33 7.70 -7.07 4.40
N VAL A 34 7.72 -7.00 3.07
CA VAL A 34 7.75 -8.16 2.16
C VAL A 34 9.02 -9.01 2.28
N GLU A 35 10.06 -8.54 2.99
CA GLU A 35 11.28 -9.32 3.24
C GLU A 35 11.24 -10.06 4.59
N LYS A 36 10.31 -9.71 5.47
CA LYS A 36 10.18 -10.28 6.83
C LYS A 36 8.86 -11.00 7.06
N ASP A 37 7.88 -10.75 6.20
CA ASP A 37 6.53 -11.28 6.27
C ASP A 37 6.18 -12.06 5.00
N PRO A 38 6.14 -13.40 5.07
CA PRO A 38 5.82 -14.25 3.93
C PRO A 38 4.44 -13.97 3.31
N GLN A 39 3.46 -13.53 4.11
CA GLN A 39 2.12 -13.23 3.60
C GLN A 39 2.10 -11.90 2.85
N ALA A 40 2.89 -10.92 3.30
CA ALA A 40 3.13 -9.69 2.55
C ALA A 40 3.86 -9.95 1.23
N GLU A 41 4.86 -10.84 1.23
CA GLU A 41 5.58 -11.27 0.03
C GLU A 41 4.63 -11.92 -0.99
N GLU A 42 3.76 -12.82 -0.53
CA GLU A 42 2.78 -13.50 -1.37
C GLU A 42 1.78 -12.52 -1.99
N ALA A 43 1.26 -11.58 -1.19
CA ALA A 43 0.36 -10.54 -1.68
C ALA A 43 1.05 -9.64 -2.73
N ASP A 44 2.30 -9.23 -2.50
CA ASP A 44 3.08 -8.45 -3.47
C ASP A 44 3.24 -9.19 -4.80
N LYS A 45 3.62 -10.47 -4.74
CA LYS A 45 3.73 -11.33 -5.91
C LYS A 45 2.39 -11.48 -6.63
N ALA A 46 1.28 -11.64 -5.90
CA ALA A 46 -0.05 -11.72 -6.48
C ALA A 46 -0.42 -10.46 -7.27
N MET A 47 -0.07 -9.27 -6.75
CA MET A 47 -0.26 -7.99 -7.45
C MET A 47 0.64 -7.84 -8.70
N ASN A 48 1.74 -8.59 -8.76
CA ASN A 48 2.82 -8.40 -9.73
C ASN A 48 3.10 -9.65 -10.60
N SER A 49 2.09 -10.48 -10.85
CA SER A 49 2.22 -11.67 -11.71
C SER A 49 3.34 -12.63 -11.27
N GLY A 50 3.42 -12.88 -9.97
CA GLY A 50 4.38 -13.78 -9.34
C GLY A 50 5.76 -13.18 -9.05
N LYS A 51 6.00 -11.90 -9.37
CA LYS A 51 7.29 -11.24 -9.17
C LYS A 51 7.26 -10.31 -7.96
N LEU A 52 8.30 -10.36 -7.12
CA LEU A 52 8.46 -9.39 -6.03
C LEU A 52 8.81 -8.00 -6.61
N LYS A 53 7.95 -7.01 -6.39
CA LYS A 53 8.03 -5.65 -6.94
C LYS A 53 7.40 -4.63 -5.98
N PHE A 54 8.22 -4.09 -5.07
CA PHE A 54 7.82 -3.07 -4.11
C PHE A 54 8.42 -1.68 -4.40
N PRO A 55 7.84 -0.59 -3.89
CA PRO A 55 6.63 -0.56 -3.06
C PRO A 55 5.33 -0.70 -3.85
N MET A 56 4.39 -1.46 -3.30
CA MET A 56 2.98 -1.42 -3.69
C MET A 56 2.20 -0.68 -2.61
N VAL A 57 1.25 0.16 -3.02
CA VAL A 57 0.32 0.83 -2.11
C VAL A 57 -1.08 0.33 -2.41
N VAL A 58 -1.75 -0.19 -1.40
CA VAL A 58 -3.14 -0.64 -1.48
C VAL A 58 -4.02 0.29 -0.67
N VAL A 59 -5.09 0.80 -1.28
CA VAL A 59 -6.07 1.67 -0.63
C VAL A 59 -7.46 1.10 -0.84
N GLY A 60 -8.14 0.69 0.22
CA GLY A 60 -9.53 0.25 0.13
C GLY A 60 -9.96 -0.74 1.19
N GLN A 61 -11.02 -1.49 0.92
CA GLN A 61 -11.58 -2.46 1.86
C GLN A 61 -10.78 -3.76 1.81
N VAL A 62 -9.85 -3.91 2.75
CA VAL A 62 -8.97 -5.08 2.87
C VAL A 62 -9.05 -5.63 4.30
N GLU A 63 -9.19 -6.95 4.39
CA GLU A 63 -9.10 -7.71 5.64
C GLU A 63 -7.83 -8.57 5.61
N GLY A 64 -6.95 -8.35 6.59
CA GLY A 64 -5.58 -8.91 6.55
C GLY A 64 -4.77 -8.30 5.41
N TYR A 65 -4.13 -9.16 4.62
CA TYR A 65 -3.38 -8.80 3.41
C TYR A 65 -4.32 -8.71 2.20
N TRP A 66 -3.89 -7.95 1.20
CA TRP A 66 -4.59 -7.82 -0.07
C TRP A 66 -4.58 -9.16 -0.81
N LYS A 67 -5.73 -9.49 -1.39
CA LYS A 67 -5.91 -10.65 -2.27
C LYS A 67 -6.79 -10.28 -3.47
N PRO A 68 -6.70 -11.04 -4.58
CA PRO A 68 -7.60 -10.87 -5.71
C PRO A 68 -9.07 -10.88 -5.27
N GLY A 69 -9.83 -9.88 -5.73
CA GLY A 69 -11.25 -9.71 -5.39
C GLY A 69 -11.52 -8.71 -4.27
N ASP A 70 -10.51 -8.29 -3.49
CA ASP A 70 -10.69 -7.21 -2.53
C ASP A 70 -11.04 -5.89 -3.25
N ASN A 71 -11.99 -5.13 -2.68
CA ASN A 71 -12.39 -3.83 -3.21
C ASN A 71 -11.38 -2.75 -2.79
N ALA A 72 -10.24 -2.74 -3.47
CA ALA A 72 -9.16 -1.80 -3.23
C ALA A 72 -8.51 -1.33 -4.54
N ALA A 73 -7.98 -0.11 -4.52
CA ALA A 73 -7.01 0.35 -5.51
C ALA A 73 -5.65 -0.28 -5.19
N VAL A 74 -5.04 -0.93 -6.19
CA VAL A 74 -3.72 -1.54 -6.11
C VAL A 74 -2.77 -0.74 -6.98
N LEU A 75 -1.80 -0.07 -6.35
CA LEU A 75 -0.97 0.93 -7.01
C LEU A 75 0.50 0.56 -6.92
N LYS A 76 1.17 0.45 -8.06
CA LYS A 76 2.60 0.13 -8.12
C LYS A 76 3.42 1.40 -8.14
N ASN A 77 4.15 1.68 -7.05
CA ASN A 77 4.94 2.89 -6.88
C ASN A 77 4.24 4.15 -7.44
N PRO A 78 3.00 4.46 -6.97
CA PRO A 78 2.15 5.45 -7.61
C PRO A 78 2.76 6.84 -7.61
N ARG A 79 2.39 7.62 -8.63
CA ARG A 79 2.57 9.08 -8.58
C ARG A 79 1.60 9.69 -7.58
N LEU A 80 1.92 10.89 -7.09
CA LEU A 80 1.10 11.56 -6.07
C LEU A 80 -0.37 11.72 -6.47
N ALA A 81 -0.65 12.15 -7.72
CA ALA A 81 -2.02 12.35 -8.18
C ALA A 81 -2.86 11.05 -8.20
N GLU A 82 -2.23 9.92 -8.55
CA GLU A 82 -2.88 8.61 -8.54
C GLU A 82 -3.18 8.15 -7.12
N LEU A 83 -2.21 8.33 -6.22
CA LEU A 83 -2.37 8.04 -4.80
C LEU A 83 -3.50 8.88 -4.18
N GLU A 84 -3.53 10.18 -4.44
CA GLU A 84 -4.57 11.09 -3.92
C GLU A 84 -5.96 10.76 -4.43
N ALA A 85 -6.09 10.40 -5.71
CA ALA A 85 -7.35 9.94 -6.27
C ALA A 85 -7.87 8.67 -5.58
N ALA A 86 -6.99 7.70 -5.32
CA ALA A 86 -7.34 6.48 -4.59
C ALA A 86 -7.73 6.77 -3.13
N LEU A 87 -6.96 7.60 -2.43
CA LEU A 87 -7.27 8.03 -1.06
C LEU A 87 -8.66 8.70 -0.98
N GLY A 88 -8.94 9.63 -1.88
CA GLY A 88 -10.22 10.33 -1.95
C GLY A 88 -11.39 9.38 -2.21
N ARG A 89 -11.22 8.42 -3.13
CA ARG A 89 -12.23 7.39 -3.44
C ARG A 89 -12.64 6.58 -2.21
N TYR A 90 -11.72 6.32 -1.29
CA TYR A 90 -11.98 5.54 -0.07
C TYR A 90 -12.15 6.41 1.19
N GLY A 91 -12.30 7.73 1.04
CA GLY A 91 -12.67 8.63 2.12
C GLY A 91 -11.52 9.07 3.03
N PHE A 92 -10.27 8.80 2.65
CA PHE A 92 -9.11 9.33 3.38
C PHE A 92 -8.93 10.81 3.05
N LYS A 93 -8.78 11.62 4.10
CA LYS A 93 -8.50 13.05 4.00
C LYS A 93 -7.16 13.32 4.66
N LYS A 94 -6.44 14.31 4.13
CA LYS A 94 -5.25 14.86 4.80
C LYS A 94 -5.75 15.60 6.05
N GLY A 95 -5.05 15.39 7.17
CA GLY A 95 -5.24 16.17 8.40
C GLY A 95 -4.82 17.62 8.26
#